data_AF-A0A2E9YG20-F1
#
_entry.id   AF-A0A2E9YG20-F1
#
_cell.length_a   1.000
_cell.length_b   1.000
_cell.length_c   1.000
_cell.angle_alpha   90.00
_cell.angle_beta   90.00
_cell.angle_gamma   90.00
#
_symmetry.space_group_name_H-M   'P 1'
#
loop_
_entity.id
_entity.type
_entity.pdbx_description
1 polymer ?
#
loop_
_entity_poly.entity_id
_entity_poly.type
_entity_poly.pdbx_seq_one_letter_code
_entity_poly.pdbx_strand_id
1 'polypeptide(L)'
;MGINMSVEGDHGLHDFFTQDHRRLDSLFNQFKEGDPPSDIDVLHEFARGLIQHIIWEEEFLFPVFEEVTGMVTEGPIALMRQDHHTIQELLYELLMQTRSGKVDPTLPLRLEGLLLQHNLAEENVLYEAVESMIAPESRVELLQILSEEPELDLERWIEGVTEIAHD
;
A
#
# COMPACT_ATOMS: atom_id res chain seq x y z
N MET A 1 11.66 -10.86 -28.04
CA MET A 1 12.21 -11.76 -27.01
C MET A 1 11.17 -11.77 -25.90
N GLY A 2 10.38 -12.84 -25.83
CA GLY A 2 9.40 -13.00 -24.75
C GLY A 2 10.16 -13.29 -23.47
N ILE A 3 9.90 -12.52 -22.42
CA ILE A 3 10.46 -12.77 -21.11
C ILE A 3 9.70 -13.97 -20.56
N ASN A 4 10.41 -15.08 -20.45
CA ASN A 4 9.92 -16.31 -19.84
C ASN A 4 9.85 -16.07 -18.33
N MET A 5 8.69 -15.63 -17.83
CA MET A 5 8.42 -15.64 -16.39
C MET A 5 8.18 -17.09 -15.99
N SER A 6 9.25 -17.74 -15.52
CA SER A 6 9.13 -19.01 -14.81
C SER A 6 8.31 -18.75 -13.55
N VAL A 7 7.02 -19.08 -13.59
CA VAL A 7 6.14 -19.15 -12.42
C VAL A 7 6.59 -20.37 -11.62
N GLU A 8 7.62 -20.22 -10.81
CA GLU A 8 8.02 -21.20 -9.81
C GLU A 8 7.87 -20.56 -8.41
N GLY A 9 6.64 -20.65 -7.89
CA GLY A 9 6.27 -20.36 -6.51
C GLY A 9 4.76 -20.51 -6.33
N ASP A 10 4.32 -21.32 -5.37
CA ASP A 10 2.91 -21.47 -4.95
C ASP A 10 2.40 -20.23 -4.16
N HIS A 11 3.23 -19.18 -4.07
CA HIS A 11 3.07 -17.97 -3.25
C HIS A 11 3.27 -16.67 -4.07
N GLY A 12 2.76 -16.63 -5.30
CA GLY A 12 3.04 -15.54 -6.23
C GLY A 12 2.45 -14.18 -5.82
N LEU A 13 1.27 -14.18 -5.18
CA LEU A 13 0.65 -12.95 -4.67
C LEU A 13 1.35 -12.50 -3.40
N HIS A 14 1.55 -13.43 -2.45
CA HIS A 14 2.27 -13.15 -1.21
C HIS A 14 3.64 -12.54 -1.47
N ASP A 15 4.44 -13.17 -2.34
CA ASP A 15 5.78 -12.70 -2.69
C ASP A 15 5.75 -11.32 -3.36
N PHE A 16 4.74 -11.05 -4.20
CA PHE A 16 4.60 -9.76 -4.88
C PHE A 16 4.36 -8.62 -3.88
N PHE A 17 3.34 -8.73 -3.02
CA PHE A 17 3.03 -7.69 -2.04
C PHE A 17 4.12 -7.54 -0.99
N THR A 18 4.72 -8.64 -0.52
CA THR A 18 5.86 -8.60 0.42
C THR A 18 7.08 -7.91 -0.19
N GLN A 19 7.33 -8.10 -1.49
CA GLN A 19 8.41 -7.37 -2.19
C GLN A 19 8.09 -5.87 -2.30
N ASP A 20 6.83 -5.53 -2.50
CA ASP A 20 6.39 -4.14 -2.55
C ASP A 20 6.52 -3.45 -1.17
N HIS A 21 6.17 -4.12 -0.07
CA HIS A 21 6.46 -3.64 1.29
C HIS A 21 7.94 -3.32 1.49
N ARG A 22 8.84 -4.24 1.11
CA ARG A 22 10.29 -4.00 1.23
C ARG A 22 10.77 -2.81 0.41
N ARG A 23 10.17 -2.59 -0.77
CA ARG A 23 10.45 -1.41 -1.61
C ARG A 23 9.99 -0.13 -0.91
N LEU A 24 8.78 -0.12 -0.36
CA LEU A 24 8.20 1.02 0.36
C LEU A 24 9.00 1.35 1.63
N ASP A 25 9.35 0.33 2.42
CA ASP A 25 10.21 0.47 3.60
C ASP A 25 11.57 1.08 3.24
N SER A 26 12.16 0.68 2.11
CA SER A 26 13.43 1.24 1.64
C SER A 26 13.30 2.72 1.30
N LEU A 27 12.24 3.12 0.58
CA LEU A 27 11.99 4.53 0.25
C LEU A 27 11.73 5.35 1.51
N PHE A 28 10.94 4.82 2.44
CA PHE A 28 10.62 5.55 3.67
C PHE A 28 11.82 5.72 4.60
N ASN A 29 12.67 4.70 4.69
CA ASN A 29 13.94 4.80 5.42
C ASN A 29 14.89 5.81 4.77
N GLN A 30 15.00 5.82 3.43
CA GLN A 30 15.78 6.84 2.72
C GLN A 30 15.27 8.26 3.00
N PHE A 31 13.95 8.46 3.00
CA PHE A 31 13.35 9.75 3.36
C PHE A 31 13.71 10.17 4.80
N LYS A 32 13.58 9.25 5.77
CA LYS A 32 13.89 9.52 7.19
C LYS A 32 15.37 9.80 7.46
N GLU A 33 16.27 9.19 6.71
CA GLU A 33 17.73 9.33 6.87
C GLU A 33 18.31 10.59 6.20
N GLY A 34 17.54 11.28 5.34
CA GLY A 34 17.96 12.53 4.72
C GLY A 34 18.19 13.66 5.73
N ASP A 35 19.24 14.46 5.54
CA ASP A 35 19.55 15.65 6.37
C ASP A 35 19.67 16.94 5.51
N PRO A 36 18.79 17.95 5.72
CA PRO A 36 17.57 17.88 6.51
C PRO A 36 16.57 16.90 5.88
N PRO A 37 15.61 16.32 6.64
CA PRO A 37 14.64 15.34 6.13
C PRO A 37 13.77 16.01 5.07
N SER A 38 14.14 15.90 3.79
CA SER A 38 13.54 16.75 2.76
C SER A 38 13.93 16.38 1.32
N ASP A 39 14.29 15.13 1.02
CA ASP A 39 14.14 14.72 -0.37
C ASP A 39 12.64 14.50 -0.64
N ILE A 40 11.96 15.60 -0.95
CA ILE A 40 10.53 15.63 -1.27
C ILE A 40 10.22 14.69 -2.43
N ASP A 41 11.19 14.44 -3.33
CA ASP A 41 11.01 13.52 -4.45
C ASP A 41 10.97 12.08 -3.95
N VAL A 42 11.83 11.71 -2.97
CA VAL A 42 11.76 10.38 -2.31
C VAL A 42 10.45 10.23 -1.54
N LEU A 43 9.98 11.26 -0.84
CA LEU A 43 8.67 11.21 -0.16
C LEU A 43 7.53 11.06 -1.18
N HIS A 44 7.58 11.74 -2.32
CA HIS A 44 6.60 11.60 -3.39
C HIS A 44 6.64 10.21 -4.03
N GLU A 45 7.81 9.59 -4.17
CA GLU A 45 7.93 8.20 -4.64
C GLU A 45 7.35 7.20 -3.66
N PHE A 46 7.67 7.35 -2.37
CA PHE A 46 7.06 6.56 -1.30
C PHE A 46 5.53 6.73 -1.29
N ALA A 47 5.04 7.96 -1.33
CA ALA A 47 3.60 8.25 -1.29
C ALA A 47 2.85 7.67 -2.49
N ARG A 48 3.40 7.82 -3.72
CA ARG A 48 2.84 7.17 -4.91
C ARG A 48 2.75 5.67 -4.75
N GLY A 49 3.84 5.05 -4.32
CA GLY A 49 3.90 3.62 -4.12
C GLY A 49 2.90 3.14 -3.06
N LEU A 50 2.84 3.80 -1.90
CA LEU A 50 1.99 3.38 -0.80
C LEU A 50 0.50 3.52 -1.12
N ILE A 51 0.09 4.61 -1.77
CA ILE A 51 -1.31 4.76 -2.18
C ILE A 51 -1.67 3.78 -3.30
N GLN A 52 -0.77 3.53 -4.25
CA GLN A 52 -0.98 2.51 -5.28
C GLN A 52 -1.13 1.12 -4.66
N HIS A 53 -0.30 0.79 -3.66
CA HIS A 53 -0.37 -0.44 -2.90
C HIS A 53 -1.75 -0.62 -2.24
N ILE A 54 -2.19 0.39 -1.49
CA ILE A 54 -3.52 0.39 -0.85
C ILE A 54 -4.64 0.21 -1.89
N ILE A 55 -4.55 0.87 -3.05
CA ILE A 55 -5.54 0.70 -4.14
C ILE A 55 -5.56 -0.75 -4.64
N TRP A 56 -4.39 -1.37 -4.84
CA TRP A 56 -4.32 -2.76 -5.27
C TRP A 56 -5.02 -3.69 -4.28
N GLU A 57 -4.80 -3.47 -2.99
CA GLU A 57 -5.42 -4.27 -1.96
C GLU A 57 -6.93 -4.04 -1.89
N GLU A 58 -7.35 -2.78 -1.85
CA GLU A 58 -8.76 -2.42 -1.65
C GLU A 58 -9.66 -2.77 -2.84
N GLU A 59 -9.17 -2.62 -4.06
CA GLU A 59 -9.94 -2.78 -5.30
C GLU A 59 -9.82 -4.18 -5.91
N PHE A 60 -8.76 -4.94 -5.58
CA PHE A 60 -8.52 -6.24 -6.21
C PHE A 60 -8.34 -7.38 -5.21
N LEU A 61 -7.60 -7.18 -4.12
CA LEU A 61 -7.31 -8.26 -3.18
C LEU A 61 -8.44 -8.49 -2.17
N PHE A 62 -8.93 -7.43 -1.55
CA PHE A 62 -9.99 -7.49 -0.53
C PHE A 62 -11.31 -8.01 -1.11
N PRO A 63 -11.74 -7.65 -2.34
CA PRO A 63 -12.92 -8.24 -2.96
C PRO A 63 -12.87 -9.76 -3.08
N VAL A 64 -11.69 -10.34 -3.34
CA VAL A 64 -11.54 -11.81 -3.38
C VAL A 64 -11.89 -12.43 -2.03
N PHE A 65 -11.37 -11.86 -0.94
CA PHE A 65 -11.70 -12.32 0.41
C PHE A 65 -13.18 -12.16 0.72
N GLU A 66 -13.75 -11.00 0.41
CA GLU A 66 -15.13 -10.65 0.67
C GLU A 66 -16.11 -11.55 -0.11
N GLU A 67 -15.84 -11.83 -1.39
CA GLU A 67 -16.65 -12.71 -2.23
C GLU A 67 -16.68 -14.15 -1.72
N VAL A 68 -15.54 -14.65 -1.24
CA VAL A 68 -15.42 -16.04 -0.76
C VAL A 68 -16.00 -16.22 0.63
N THR A 69 -15.80 -15.25 1.53
CA THR A 69 -16.20 -15.36 2.94
C THR A 69 -17.57 -14.76 3.23
N GLY A 70 -18.05 -13.84 2.39
CA GLY A 70 -19.24 -13.02 2.63
C GLY A 70 -19.05 -11.93 3.70
N MET A 71 -17.84 -11.73 4.21
CA MET A 71 -17.52 -10.77 5.27
C MET A 71 -17.14 -9.41 4.68
N VAL A 72 -18.12 -8.53 4.45
CA VAL A 72 -17.88 -7.22 3.81
C VAL A 72 -17.73 -6.07 4.83
N THR A 73 -18.64 -5.99 5.80
CA THR A 73 -18.73 -4.83 6.72
C THR A 73 -18.12 -5.07 8.09
N GLU A 74 -17.75 -6.31 8.39
CA GLU A 74 -17.18 -6.74 9.68
C GLU A 74 -16.05 -7.73 9.42
N GLY A 75 -15.07 -7.81 10.32
CA GLY A 75 -13.98 -8.77 10.23
C GLY A 75 -12.64 -8.16 9.82
N PRO A 76 -11.68 -8.97 9.35
CA PRO A 76 -10.30 -8.55 9.15
C PRO A 76 -10.16 -7.44 8.09
N ILE A 77 -10.89 -7.52 6.98
CA ILE A 77 -10.86 -6.51 5.91
C ILE A 77 -11.35 -5.14 6.41
N ALA A 78 -12.41 -5.12 7.23
CA ALA A 78 -12.91 -3.87 7.80
C ALA A 78 -11.89 -3.18 8.73
N LEU A 79 -11.07 -3.97 9.44
CA LEU A 79 -9.96 -3.43 10.24
C LEU A 79 -8.81 -2.93 9.36
N MET A 80 -8.45 -3.66 8.30
CA MET A 80 -7.42 -3.22 7.34
C MET A 80 -7.81 -1.88 6.69
N ARG A 81 -9.07 -1.71 6.28
CA ARG A 81 -9.56 -0.43 5.73
C ARG A 81 -9.51 0.73 6.75
N GLN A 82 -9.70 0.45 8.03
CA GLN A 82 -9.53 1.46 9.10
C GLN A 82 -8.06 1.87 9.25
N ASP A 83 -7.15 0.89 9.20
CA ASP A 83 -5.71 1.14 9.20
C ASP A 83 -5.30 1.94 7.96
N HIS A 84 -5.76 1.55 6.75
CA HIS A 84 -5.52 2.29 5.50
C HIS A 84 -5.97 3.74 5.59
N HIS A 85 -7.18 3.99 6.09
CA HIS A 85 -7.67 5.35 6.27
C HIS A 85 -6.73 6.17 7.17
N THR A 86 -6.31 5.61 8.30
CA THR A 86 -5.37 6.27 9.22
C THR A 86 -3.99 6.46 8.59
N ILE A 87 -3.49 5.49 7.83
CA ILE A 87 -2.24 5.57 7.07
C ILE A 87 -2.29 6.71 6.06
N GLN A 88 -3.39 6.81 5.31
CA GLN A 88 -3.62 7.87 4.31
C GLN A 88 -3.66 9.26 4.95
N GLU A 89 -4.33 9.41 6.11
CA GLU A 89 -4.36 10.68 6.86
C GLU A 89 -2.94 11.10 7.30
N LEU A 90 -2.18 10.17 7.89
CA LEU A 90 -0.80 10.43 8.33
C LEU A 90 0.12 10.77 7.16
N LEU A 91 -0.02 10.06 6.04
CA LEU A 91 0.75 10.31 4.82
C LEU A 91 0.45 11.69 4.25
N TYR A 92 -0.83 12.05 4.15
CA TYR A 92 -1.25 13.36 3.67
C TYR A 92 -0.69 14.48 4.56
N GLU A 93 -0.81 14.34 5.88
CA GLU A 93 -0.24 15.29 6.83
C GLU A 93 1.28 15.43 6.63
N LEU A 94 1.99 14.31 6.43
CA LEU A 94 3.43 14.30 6.22
C LEU A 94 3.83 15.01 4.93
N LEU A 95 3.10 14.77 3.84
CA LEU A 95 3.30 15.45 2.56
C LEU A 95 3.13 16.96 2.72
N MET A 96 2.05 17.41 3.36
CA MET A 96 1.76 18.84 3.51
C MET A 96 2.78 19.53 4.43
N GLN A 97 3.13 18.91 5.54
CA GLN A 97 4.12 19.46 6.46
C GLN A 97 5.51 19.54 5.83
N THR A 98 5.90 18.52 5.05
CA THR A 98 7.17 18.52 4.30
C THR A 98 7.19 19.64 3.26
N ARG A 99 6.11 19.82 2.48
CA ARG A 99 5.96 20.94 1.53
C ARG A 99 6.08 22.32 2.21
N SER A 100 5.61 22.44 3.45
CA SER A 100 5.66 23.69 4.23
C SER A 100 7.00 23.93 4.96
N GLY A 101 7.89 22.93 4.99
CA GLY A 101 9.17 22.98 5.70
C GLY A 101 9.06 22.94 7.23
N LYS A 102 7.93 22.48 7.78
CA LYS A 102 7.67 22.36 9.23
C LYS A 102 7.08 21.00 9.56
N VAL A 103 7.93 19.99 9.61
CA VAL A 103 7.54 18.61 9.92
C VAL A 103 7.59 18.37 11.42
N ASP A 104 6.49 17.86 11.98
CA ASP A 104 6.46 17.25 13.30
C ASP A 104 7.33 15.99 13.27
N PRO A 105 8.42 15.93 14.06
CA PRO A 105 9.34 14.79 14.04
C PRO A 105 8.68 13.48 14.52
N THR A 106 7.51 13.54 15.16
CA THR A 106 6.75 12.35 15.58
C THR A 106 5.94 11.73 14.44
N LEU A 107 5.64 12.49 13.39
CA LEU A 107 4.74 12.07 12.33
C LEU A 107 5.29 10.89 11.51
N PRO A 108 6.56 10.90 11.03
CA PRO A 108 7.14 9.74 10.38
C PRO A 108 7.19 8.49 11.28
N LEU A 109 7.43 8.67 12.58
CA LEU A 109 7.49 7.57 13.56
C LEU A 109 6.12 6.93 13.80
N ARG A 110 5.06 7.74 13.83
CA ARG A 110 3.68 7.24 13.95
C ARG A 110 3.28 6.44 12.72
N LEU A 111 3.59 6.96 11.52
CA LEU A 111 3.33 6.28 10.26
C LEU A 111 4.10 4.95 10.17
N GLU A 112 5.40 4.95 10.49
CA GLU A 112 6.22 3.73 10.53
C GLU A 112 5.66 2.68 11.50
N GLY A 113 5.28 3.10 12.70
CA GLY A 113 4.74 2.18 13.71
C GLY A 113 3.43 1.52 13.27
N LEU A 114 2.56 2.28 12.60
CA LEU A 114 1.30 1.75 12.06
C LEU A 114 1.56 0.80 10.89
N LEU A 115 2.37 1.21 9.91
CA LEU A 115 2.75 0.37 8.76
C LEU A 115 3.38 -0.95 9.22
N LEU A 116 4.26 -0.94 10.22
CA LEU A 116 4.87 -2.16 10.73
C LEU A 116 3.82 -3.17 11.25
N GLN A 117 2.81 -2.70 11.99
CA GLN A 117 1.78 -3.61 12.50
C GLN A 117 0.82 -4.07 11.39
N HIS A 118 0.49 -3.17 10.49
CA HIS A 118 -0.39 -3.40 9.35
C HIS A 118 0.21 -4.44 8.39
N ASN A 119 1.44 -4.20 7.90
CA ASN A 119 2.14 -5.11 7.00
C ASN A 119 2.33 -6.51 7.62
N LEU A 120 2.57 -6.60 8.93
CA LEU A 120 2.66 -7.89 9.64
C LEU A 120 1.33 -8.65 9.64
N ALA A 121 0.19 -7.95 9.76
CA ALA A 121 -1.12 -8.58 9.69
C ALA A 121 -1.36 -9.14 8.27
N GLU A 122 -0.96 -8.40 7.25
CA GLU A 122 -1.15 -8.78 5.86
C GLU A 122 -0.27 -9.96 5.46
N GLU A 123 1.03 -9.85 5.70
CA GLU A 123 2.01 -10.87 5.33
C GLU A 123 1.80 -12.18 6.08
N ASN A 124 1.40 -12.15 7.36
CA ASN A 124 1.26 -13.38 8.15
C ASN A 124 -0.13 -14.02 8.05
N VAL A 125 -1.14 -13.29 7.57
CA VAL A 125 -2.53 -13.75 7.59
C VAL A 125 -3.20 -13.53 6.26
N LEU A 126 -3.28 -12.29 5.79
CA LEU A 126 -4.17 -11.94 4.70
C LEU A 126 -3.72 -12.49 3.35
N TYR A 127 -2.45 -12.31 2.99
CA TYR A 127 -1.95 -12.70 1.68
C TYR A 127 -2.04 -14.21 1.48
N GLU A 128 -1.63 -15.00 2.49
CA GLU A 128 -1.77 -16.46 2.46
C GLU A 128 -3.24 -16.88 2.38
N ALA A 129 -4.13 -16.21 3.12
CA ALA A 129 -5.55 -16.51 3.08
C ALA A 129 -6.13 -16.28 1.68
N VAL A 130 -5.90 -15.11 1.07
CA VAL A 130 -6.43 -14.78 -0.26
C VAL A 130 -5.83 -15.67 -1.35
N GLU A 131 -4.52 -15.95 -1.28
CA GLU A 131 -3.86 -16.82 -2.23
C GLU A 131 -4.43 -18.26 -2.20
N SER A 132 -4.76 -18.77 -1.02
CA SER A 132 -5.40 -20.08 -0.85
C SER A 132 -6.85 -20.14 -1.36
N MET A 133 -7.52 -18.99 -1.53
CA MET A 133 -8.91 -18.90 -1.95
C MET A 133 -9.10 -18.97 -3.47
N ILE A 134 -8.04 -18.72 -4.26
CA ILE A 134 -8.12 -18.67 -5.72
C ILE A 134 -7.21 -19.70 -6.39
N ALA A 135 -7.63 -20.13 -7.59
CA ALA A 135 -6.87 -21.08 -8.40
C ALA A 135 -5.57 -20.44 -8.94
N PRO A 136 -4.51 -21.23 -9.18
CA PRO A 136 -3.23 -20.71 -9.67
C PRO A 136 -3.33 -19.83 -10.91
N GLU A 137 -4.21 -20.15 -11.86
CA GLU A 137 -4.45 -19.35 -13.06
C GLU A 137 -5.01 -17.94 -12.74
N SER A 138 -5.91 -17.83 -11.76
CA SER A 138 -6.48 -16.56 -11.32
C SER A 138 -5.44 -15.70 -10.59
N ARG A 139 -4.47 -16.32 -9.91
CA ARG A 139 -3.34 -15.60 -9.29
C ARG A 139 -2.49 -14.90 -10.34
N VAL A 140 -2.19 -15.60 -11.44
CA VAL A 140 -1.40 -15.05 -12.56
C VAL A 140 -2.15 -13.91 -13.25
N GLU A 141 -3.45 -14.08 -13.48
CA GLU A 141 -4.28 -13.02 -14.08
C GLU A 141 -4.34 -11.78 -13.19
N LEU A 142 -4.56 -11.96 -11.88
CA LEU A 142 -4.54 -10.85 -10.93
C LEU A 142 -3.18 -10.12 -10.93
N LEU A 143 -2.06 -10.84 -10.84
CA LEU A 143 -0.72 -10.24 -10.90
C LEU A 143 -0.48 -9.46 -12.20
N GLN A 144 -1.02 -9.95 -13.32
CA GLN A 144 -0.93 -9.24 -14.59
C GLN A 144 -1.73 -7.93 -14.55
N ILE A 145 -2.95 -7.95 -14.01
CA ILE A 145 -3.79 -6.75 -13.83
C ILE A 145 -3.03 -5.73 -12.98
N LEU A 146 -2.54 -6.12 -11.81
CA LEU A 146 -1.80 -5.23 -10.90
C LEU A 146 -0.57 -4.60 -11.57
N SER A 147 0.11 -5.36 -12.41
CA SER A 147 1.31 -4.90 -13.14
C SER A 147 1.00 -3.96 -14.32
N GLU A 148 -0.23 -4.00 -14.83
CA GLU A 148 -0.70 -3.17 -15.94
C GLU A 148 -1.46 -1.92 -15.47
N GLU A 149 -1.80 -1.83 -14.17
CA GLU A 149 -2.44 -0.66 -13.59
C GLU A 149 -1.60 0.61 -13.81
N PRO A 150 -2.23 1.72 -14.23
CA PRO A 150 -1.53 2.96 -14.46
C PRO A 150 -0.95 3.47 -13.14
N GLU A 151 0.24 4.07 -13.23
CA GLU A 151 0.86 4.70 -12.07
C GLU A 151 -0.04 5.79 -11.47
N LEU A 152 -0.11 5.82 -10.14
CA LEU A 152 -0.85 6.82 -9.38
C LEU A 152 -0.41 8.26 -9.73
N ASP A 153 -1.40 9.08 -10.05
CA ASP A 153 -1.28 10.54 -10.05
C ASP A 153 -1.38 11.08 -8.62
N LEU A 154 -0.23 11.35 -8.00
CA LEU A 154 -0.16 11.81 -6.62
C LEU A 154 -0.81 13.18 -6.41
N GLU A 155 -0.65 14.12 -7.34
CA GLU A 155 -1.24 15.46 -7.16
C GLU A 155 -2.76 15.37 -7.23
N ARG A 156 -3.30 14.56 -8.14
CA ARG A 156 -4.74 14.30 -8.19
C ARG A 156 -5.27 13.65 -6.91
N TRP A 157 -4.51 12.73 -6.31
CA TRP A 157 -4.88 12.15 -5.02
C TRP A 157 -4.88 13.20 -3.90
N ILE A 158 -3.86 14.06 -3.82
CA ILE A 158 -3.77 15.16 -2.84
C ILE A 158 -4.95 16.14 -2.98
N GLU A 159 -5.30 16.50 -4.22
CA GLU A 159 -6.45 17.35 -4.51
C GLU A 159 -7.74 16.71 -4.01
N GLY A 160 -7.95 15.42 -4.27
CA GLY A 160 -9.14 14.69 -3.81
C GLY A 160 -9.30 14.63 -2.29
N VAL A 161 -8.20 14.46 -1.55
CA VAL A 161 -8.23 14.51 -0.06
C VAL A 161 -8.64 15.91 0.43
N THR A 162 -8.15 16.96 -0.23
CA THR A 162 -8.46 18.35 0.13
C THR A 162 -9.93 18.68 -0.06
N GLU A 163 -10.54 18.19 -1.15
CA GLU A 163 -11.98 18.39 -1.42
C GLU A 163 -12.85 17.77 -0.32
N ILE A 164 -12.55 16.55 0.13
CA ILE A 164 -13.30 15.86 1.19
C ILE A 164 -13.21 16.59 2.53
N ALA A 165 -12.06 17.20 2.85
CA ALA A 165 -11.86 17.92 4.12
C ALA A 165 -12.64 19.24 4.21
N HIS A 166 -13.24 19.72 3.12
CA HIS A 166 -13.97 20.99 3.04
C HIS A 166 -15.50 20.86 2.98
N ASP A 167 -16.04 19.64 2.94
CA ASP A 167 -17.48 19.31 2.99
C ASP A 167 -17.94 18.89 4.40
#